data_AF-A0A934MDH5-F1
#
_entry.id   AF-A0A934MDH5-F1
#
_cell.length_a   1.000
_cell.length_b   1.000
_cell.length_c   1.000
_cell.angle_alpha   90.00
_cell.angle_beta   90.00
_cell.angle_gamma   90.00
#
_symmetry.space_group_name_H-M   'P 1'
#
loop_
_entity.id
_entity.type
_entity.pdbx_description
1 polymer ?
#
loop_
_entity_poly.entity_id
_entity_poly.type
_entity_poly.pdbx_seq_one_letter_code
_entity_poly.pdbx_strand_id
1 'polypeptide(L)'
;MLTTTAIILSLSSAGAMAAEHAMDGAFSDYQVEAQTDLFASDLLGARIYATETEVGDTIEAGAQQEWDDLGEINDMILSPDGMVQVVILGIGGFLGLGERDVAVDMNQIKIVRGGADATDYFLVINASQEAIENAPEFTRAGEGAMAEDAAAETGEAMNEAEATAETAAEETEQAAEEAATDVEQAAEETEQAAEDAANEAADAAADAGQAAEDVANDAEQAVEGAANEAEQAVEGATDGSATMEGEGETTTETQN
;
A
#
# COMPACT_ATOMS: atom_id res chain seq x y z
N MET A 1 63.30 87.08 -6.13
CA MET A 1 62.23 88.01 -5.67
C MET A 1 60.93 87.50 -6.25
N LEU A 2 59.98 87.03 -5.42
CA LEU A 2 58.57 86.72 -5.78
C LEU A 2 58.39 85.59 -6.83
N THR A 3 57.42 84.69 -6.82
CA THR A 3 56.38 84.25 -5.85
C THR A 3 56.40 82.68 -5.84
N THR A 4 55.59 81.86 -5.16
CA THR A 4 54.51 81.99 -4.16
C THR A 4 54.71 80.84 -3.14
N THR A 5 54.28 80.99 -1.89
CA THR A 5 54.09 79.86 -0.96
C THR A 5 52.62 79.81 -0.54
N ALA A 6 51.89 78.77 -0.95
CA ALA A 6 50.50 78.58 -0.53
C ALA A 6 50.45 78.02 0.90
N ILE A 7 49.94 78.83 1.83
CA ILE A 7 49.63 78.39 3.19
C ILE A 7 48.24 77.77 3.16
N ILE A 8 48.17 76.44 3.30
CA ILE A 8 46.90 75.75 3.51
C ILE A 8 46.48 76.00 4.96
N LEU A 9 45.40 76.76 5.14
CA LEU A 9 44.77 77.01 6.43
C LEU A 9 44.11 75.72 6.93
N SER A 10 44.76 75.05 7.88
CA SER A 10 44.15 73.98 8.67
C SER A 10 43.12 74.56 9.64
N LEU A 11 41.88 74.74 9.16
CA LEU A 11 40.74 75.06 10.01
C LEU A 11 40.43 73.86 10.93
N SER A 12 41.13 73.84 12.06
CA SER A 12 40.81 72.98 13.19
C SER A 12 39.55 73.54 13.84
N SER A 13 38.38 73.07 13.43
CA SER A 13 37.10 73.38 14.07
C SER A 13 37.02 72.72 15.45
N ALA A 14 37.71 73.32 16.42
CA ALA A 14 37.65 72.91 17.80
C ALA A 14 36.27 73.21 18.39
N GLY A 15 35.59 72.15 18.85
CA GLY A 15 34.61 72.20 19.95
C GLY A 15 33.47 73.21 19.86
N ALA A 16 32.44 72.89 19.06
CA ALA A 16 31.07 73.31 19.37
C ALA A 16 30.41 72.21 20.22
N MET A 17 30.77 72.15 21.51
CA MET A 17 30.08 71.31 22.49
C MET A 17 28.84 72.04 23.04
N ALA A 18 27.88 71.26 23.54
CA ALA A 18 26.68 71.69 24.26
C ALA A 18 25.55 72.38 23.45
N ALA A 19 24.83 71.54 22.70
CA ALA A 19 23.38 71.46 22.91
C ALA A 19 23.03 69.99 23.18
N GLU A 20 23.26 69.56 24.42
CA GLU A 20 22.88 68.25 24.93
C GLU A 20 21.36 68.17 25.03
N HIS A 21 20.71 67.96 23.89
CA HIS A 21 19.35 67.47 23.85
C HIS A 21 19.41 65.99 24.23
N ALA A 22 19.43 65.74 25.54
CA ALA A 22 19.08 64.45 26.09
C ALA A 22 17.61 64.17 25.68
N MET A 23 17.43 63.53 24.52
CA MET A 23 16.24 62.77 24.25
C MET A 23 16.28 61.56 25.18
N ASP A 24 15.66 61.72 26.34
CA ASP A 24 15.05 60.61 27.07
C ASP A 24 14.06 59.95 26.11
N GLY A 25 14.50 58.88 25.45
CA GLY A 25 13.92 58.43 24.19
C GLY A 25 14.04 56.94 24.00
N ALA A 26 12.94 56.32 23.58
CA ALA A 26 12.84 54.89 23.26
C ALA A 26 13.54 54.49 21.94
N PHE A 27 14.55 55.27 21.52
CA PHE A 27 15.24 55.13 20.24
C PHE A 27 16.74 55.30 20.47
N SER A 28 17.52 54.32 20.03
CA SER A 28 18.99 54.31 20.16
C SER A 28 19.65 54.50 18.80
N ASP A 29 20.77 55.23 18.77
CA ASP A 29 21.70 55.22 17.62
C ASP A 29 22.58 53.96 17.72
N TYR A 30 22.02 52.82 17.33
CA TYR A 30 22.74 51.54 17.37
C TYR A 30 23.62 51.37 16.13
N GLN A 31 24.91 51.15 16.34
CA GLN A 31 25.86 50.85 15.26
C GLN A 31 26.12 49.34 15.24
N VAL A 32 25.81 48.72 14.10
CA VAL A 32 25.88 47.27 13.91
C VAL A 32 27.34 46.81 13.82
N GLU A 33 27.72 45.91 14.72
CA GLU A 33 29.03 45.26 14.70
C GLU A 33 28.96 43.98 13.85
N ALA A 34 29.29 44.07 12.56
CA ALA A 34 29.21 43.00 11.57
C ALA A 34 30.07 41.73 11.85
N GLN A 35 30.71 41.64 13.02
CA GLN A 35 31.45 40.48 13.51
C GLN A 35 30.76 39.78 14.70
N THR A 36 29.69 40.33 15.25
CA THR A 36 29.00 39.84 16.45
C THR A 36 27.49 39.89 16.32
N ASP A 37 26.99 40.87 15.57
CA ASP A 37 25.57 41.12 15.39
C ASP A 37 25.06 40.33 14.19
N LEU A 38 23.96 39.60 14.41
CA LEU A 38 23.24 38.87 13.36
C LEU A 38 21.84 39.44 13.25
N PHE A 39 21.41 39.77 12.04
CA PHE A 39 20.02 40.16 11.81
C PHE A 39 19.13 38.91 11.74
N ALA A 40 17.93 39.00 12.29
CA ALA A 40 16.93 37.94 12.13
C ALA A 40 16.63 37.66 10.64
N SER A 41 16.68 38.68 9.76
CA SER A 41 16.53 38.52 8.30
C SER A 41 17.57 37.61 7.66
N ASP A 42 18.73 37.46 8.28
CA ASP A 42 19.87 36.72 7.75
C ASP A 42 19.91 35.30 8.37
N LEU A 43 19.11 35.07 9.42
CA LEU A 43 18.85 33.76 10.01
C LEU A 43 17.59 33.12 9.40
N LEU A 44 16.53 33.89 9.15
CA LEU A 44 15.34 33.41 8.44
C LEU A 44 15.72 33.01 6.99
N GLY A 45 15.41 31.78 6.59
CA GLY A 45 15.86 31.17 5.34
C GLY A 45 17.32 30.69 5.33
N ALA A 46 18.06 30.84 6.45
CA ALA A 46 19.37 30.22 6.58
C ALA A 46 19.25 28.70 6.79
N ARG A 47 20.22 27.94 6.29
CA ARG A 47 20.25 26.48 6.40
C ARG A 47 20.86 26.01 7.71
N ILE A 48 20.24 25.01 8.32
CA ILE A 48 20.77 24.30 9.49
C ILE A 48 21.34 22.96 9.06
N TYR A 49 22.53 22.65 9.56
CA TYR A 49 23.24 21.40 9.33
C TYR A 49 23.29 20.55 10.60
N ALA A 50 23.15 19.23 10.46
CA ALA A 50 23.39 18.25 11.53
C ALA A 50 24.80 17.68 11.45
N THR A 51 25.32 17.32 12.61
CA THR A 51 26.56 16.54 12.74
C THR A 51 26.56 15.76 14.05
N GLU A 52 26.99 14.51 13.99
CA GLU A 52 27.18 13.67 15.18
C GLU A 52 28.41 14.09 16.01
N THR A 53 29.31 14.90 15.44
CA THR A 53 30.56 15.32 16.08
C THR A 53 30.48 16.73 16.67
N GLU A 54 31.17 16.98 17.79
CA GLU A 54 31.22 18.32 18.36
C GLU A 54 32.02 19.29 17.49
N VAL A 55 31.31 20.28 16.93
CA VAL A 55 31.92 21.39 16.20
C VAL A 55 32.20 22.57 17.14
N GLY A 56 33.36 23.21 16.96
CA GLY A 56 33.77 24.43 17.66
C GLY A 56 33.30 25.71 16.96
N ASP A 57 33.73 26.88 17.45
CA ASP A 57 33.23 28.17 16.96
C ASP A 57 33.72 28.54 15.53
N THR A 58 34.76 27.84 15.04
CA THR A 58 35.40 28.06 13.73
C THR A 58 35.72 26.73 13.06
N ILE A 59 35.53 26.64 11.75
CA ILE A 59 35.90 25.46 10.93
C ILE A 59 36.90 25.80 9.83
N GLU A 60 37.64 24.76 9.41
CA GLU A 60 38.40 24.79 8.17
C GLU A 60 37.46 24.82 6.95
N ALA A 61 37.88 25.49 5.88
CA ALA A 61 37.05 25.64 4.68
C ALA A 61 36.75 24.29 4.03
N GLY A 62 35.47 23.93 3.97
CA GLY A 62 34.99 22.67 3.39
C GLY A 62 34.66 21.57 4.41
N ALA A 63 34.85 21.79 5.72
CA ALA A 63 34.43 20.85 6.75
C ALA A 63 32.91 20.60 6.78
N GLN A 64 32.12 21.57 6.32
CA GLN A 64 30.66 21.47 6.22
C GLN A 64 30.18 20.46 5.15
N GLN A 65 31.07 19.93 4.31
CA GLN A 65 30.71 18.91 3.30
C GLN A 65 30.43 17.53 3.92
N GLU A 66 30.83 17.32 5.18
CA GLU A 66 30.60 16.09 5.95
C GLU A 66 29.38 16.21 6.89
N TRP A 67 28.58 17.28 6.75
CA TRP A 67 27.39 17.53 7.55
C TRP A 67 26.12 17.34 6.74
N ASP A 68 25.06 16.89 7.40
CA ASP A 68 23.76 16.65 6.78
C ASP A 68 22.94 17.95 6.74
N ASP A 69 22.45 18.34 5.56
CA ASP A 69 21.55 19.49 5.40
C ASP A 69 20.14 19.11 5.89
N LEU A 70 19.66 19.79 6.94
CA LEU A 70 18.35 19.51 7.53
C LEU A 70 17.21 20.30 6.87
N GLY A 71 17.52 21.42 6.21
CA GLY A 71 16.53 22.40 5.75
C GLY A 71 16.81 23.80 6.25
N GLU A 72 15.77 24.65 6.29
CA GLU A 72 15.88 26.09 6.47
C GLU A 72 14.99 26.65 7.59
N ILE A 73 15.38 27.80 8.14
CA ILE A 73 14.65 28.45 9.24
C ILE A 73 13.42 29.18 8.68
N ASN A 74 12.23 28.75 9.08
CA ASN A 74 10.95 29.36 8.69
C ASN A 74 10.55 30.54 9.61
N ASP A 75 10.75 30.41 10.92
CA ASP A 75 10.31 31.41 11.91
C ASP A 75 11.16 31.34 13.18
N MET A 76 11.05 32.34 14.07
CA MET A 76 11.77 32.40 15.34
C MET A 76 10.84 32.89 16.46
N ILE A 77 10.73 32.13 17.55
CA ILE A 77 9.89 32.47 18.70
C ILE A 77 10.71 33.22 19.75
N LEU A 78 10.32 34.46 20.01
CA LEU A 78 10.89 35.30 21.05
C LEU A 78 10.11 35.17 22.36
N SER A 79 10.82 35.30 23.47
CA SER A 79 10.28 35.51 24.81
C SER A 79 9.71 36.93 24.99
N PRO A 80 8.88 37.19 26.02
CA PRO A 80 8.37 38.52 26.32
C PRO A 80 9.45 39.57 26.67
N ASP A 81 10.64 39.13 27.08
CA ASP A 81 11.82 39.97 27.32
C ASP A 81 12.68 40.21 26.06
N GLY A 82 12.32 39.61 24.92
CA GLY A 82 12.94 39.86 23.61
C GLY A 82 14.07 38.89 23.23
N MET A 83 14.36 37.89 24.07
CA MET A 83 15.33 36.84 23.75
C MET A 83 14.72 35.77 22.85
N VAL A 84 15.44 35.32 21.82
CA VAL A 84 15.04 34.15 21.00
C VAL A 84 15.11 32.90 21.87
N GLN A 85 14.01 32.14 21.94
CA GLN A 85 13.96 30.87 22.66
C GLN A 85 14.06 29.68 21.71
N VAL A 86 13.26 29.70 20.64
CA VAL A 86 13.07 28.59 19.72
C VAL A 86 13.17 29.09 18.29
N VAL A 87 13.78 28.28 17.43
CA VAL A 87 13.85 28.44 15.98
C VAL A 87 12.97 27.36 15.35
N ILE A 88 12.15 27.74 14.38
CA ILE A 88 11.30 26.82 13.62
C ILE A 88 12.07 26.42 12.35
N LEU A 89 12.44 25.15 12.28
CA LEU A 89 13.19 24.54 11.19
C LEU A 89 12.21 23.77 10.29
N GLY A 90 12.10 24.17 9.03
CA GLY A 90 11.38 23.43 7.99
C GLY A 90 12.26 22.30 7.46
N ILE A 91 11.81 21.05 7.62
CA ILE A 91 12.54 19.84 7.23
C ILE A 91 11.88 19.18 6.03
N GLY A 92 12.66 18.99 4.96
CA GLY A 92 12.25 18.27 3.75
C GLY A 92 11.22 19.02 2.90
N GLY A 93 10.86 18.43 1.75
CA GLY A 93 9.86 18.99 0.83
C GLY A 93 10.47 19.54 -0.47
N PHE A 94 10.27 18.82 -1.58
CA PHE A 94 10.62 19.33 -2.91
C PHE A 94 9.48 20.24 -3.38
N LEU A 95 9.70 21.56 -3.37
CA LEU A 95 8.72 22.62 -3.71
C LEU A 95 7.70 22.98 -2.61
N GLY A 96 8.03 22.80 -1.33
CA GLY A 96 7.15 23.20 -0.20
C GLY A 96 5.89 22.34 -0.03
N LEU A 97 5.86 21.15 -0.66
CA LEU A 97 4.86 20.11 -0.42
C LEU A 97 5.52 18.99 0.40
N GLY A 98 4.95 18.69 1.57
CA GLY A 98 5.50 17.71 2.51
C GLY A 98 6.70 18.22 3.32
N GLU A 99 6.89 19.54 3.39
CA GLU A 99 7.73 20.17 4.42
C GLU A 99 7.01 20.09 5.77
N ARG A 100 7.77 19.88 6.85
CA ARG A 100 7.24 19.92 8.23
C ARG A 100 8.08 20.85 9.10
N ASP A 101 7.40 21.63 9.94
CA ASP A 101 8.05 22.50 10.91
C ASP A 101 8.45 21.71 12.16
N VAL A 102 9.67 21.94 12.66
CA VAL A 102 10.16 21.39 13.93
C VAL A 102 10.73 22.51 14.80
N ALA A 103 10.37 22.49 16.09
CA ALA A 103 10.86 23.44 17.08
C ALA A 103 12.24 23.01 17.61
N VAL A 104 13.25 23.85 17.39
CA VAL A 104 14.62 23.66 17.89
C VAL A 104 14.98 24.77 18.87
N ASP A 105 15.42 24.43 20.09
CA ASP A 105 15.90 25.41 21.05
C ASP A 105 17.11 26.19 20.49
N MET A 106 17.09 27.52 20.60
CA MET A 106 18.17 28.39 20.09
C MET A 106 19.55 28.03 20.70
N ASN A 107 19.57 27.52 21.93
CA ASN A 107 20.78 27.08 22.62
C ASN A 107 21.44 25.84 22.00
N GLN A 108 20.70 25.05 21.20
CA GLN A 108 21.22 23.88 20.50
C GLN A 108 21.90 24.24 19.17
N ILE A 109 21.62 25.44 18.63
CA ILE A 109 22.15 25.93 17.36
C ILE A 109 23.46 26.67 17.63
N LYS A 110 24.56 26.11 17.15
CA LYS A 110 25.87 26.76 17.10
C LYS A 110 26.00 27.55 15.79
N ILE A 111 26.42 28.80 15.91
CA ILE A 111 26.86 29.62 14.77
C ILE A 111 28.36 29.40 14.60
N VAL A 112 28.74 28.75 13.50
CA VAL A 112 30.10 28.29 13.23
C VAL A 112 30.68 29.09 12.06
N ARG A 113 31.81 29.77 12.25
CA ARG A 113 32.41 30.60 11.19
C ARG A 113 33.28 29.77 10.26
N GLY A 114 33.10 29.94 8.96
CA GLY A 114 33.72 29.10 7.94
C GLY A 114 34.09 29.84 6.67
N GLY A 115 34.77 30.98 6.80
CA GLY A 115 35.22 31.80 5.68
C GLY A 115 36.25 32.85 6.07
N ALA A 116 36.68 33.64 5.08
CA ALA A 116 37.55 34.79 5.29
C ALA A 116 36.77 36.07 5.62
N ASP A 117 35.48 36.10 5.24
CA ASP A 117 34.57 37.22 5.49
C ASP A 117 33.79 36.99 6.79
N ALA A 118 33.54 38.06 7.55
CA ALA A 118 32.89 37.97 8.86
C ALA A 118 31.43 37.51 8.82
N THR A 119 30.82 37.53 7.63
CA THR A 119 29.45 37.10 7.35
C THR A 119 29.35 35.62 6.95
N ASP A 120 30.46 34.91 6.75
CA ASP A 120 30.45 33.49 6.37
C ASP A 120 30.29 32.59 7.60
N TYR A 121 29.04 32.30 7.95
CA TYR A 121 28.68 31.38 9.03
C TYR A 121 27.78 30.23 8.55
N PHE A 122 27.83 29.14 9.30
CA PHE A 122 26.95 27.98 9.20
C PHE A 122 26.19 27.83 10.52
N LEU A 123 24.92 27.44 10.44
CA LEU A 123 24.12 27.08 11.61
C LEU A 123 24.18 25.56 11.78
N VAL A 124 24.60 25.09 12.95
CA VAL A 124 24.94 23.68 13.18
C VAL A 124 24.31 23.19 14.47
N ILE A 125 23.65 22.03 14.42
CA ILE A 125 23.16 21.33 15.62
C ILE A 125 23.87 19.99 15.78
N ASN A 126 24.11 19.59 17.03
CA ASN A 126 24.60 18.24 17.34
C ASN A 126 23.40 17.32 17.58
N ALA A 127 22.94 16.70 16.50
CA ALA A 127 21.82 15.76 16.48
C ALA A 127 22.06 14.69 15.40
N SER A 128 21.54 13.48 15.60
CA SER A 128 21.50 12.46 14.55
C SER A 128 20.28 12.67 13.65
N GLN A 129 20.36 12.22 12.39
CA GLN A 129 19.24 12.28 11.44
C GLN A 129 17.97 11.63 12.03
N GLU A 130 18.10 10.46 12.68
CA GLU A 130 16.98 9.75 13.32
C GLU A 130 16.28 10.61 14.40
N ALA A 131 17.02 11.40 15.17
CA ALA A 131 16.44 12.29 16.18
C ALA A 131 15.65 13.46 15.58
N ILE A 132 16.01 13.88 14.36
CA ILE A 132 15.34 14.95 13.61
C ILE A 132 14.11 14.41 12.86
N GLU A 133 14.18 13.22 12.28
CA GLU A 133 13.03 12.55 11.66
C GLU A 133 11.92 12.23 12.66
N ASN A 134 12.29 11.80 13.87
CA ASN A 134 11.36 11.52 14.97
C ASN A 134 11.01 12.76 15.82
N ALA A 135 11.47 13.96 15.44
CA ALA A 135 11.16 15.17 16.19
C ALA A 135 9.65 15.50 16.15
N PRO A 136 9.06 16.01 17.26
CA PRO A 136 7.68 16.47 17.25
C PRO A 136 7.47 17.61 16.27
N GLU A 137 6.40 17.53 15.49
CA GLU A 137 5.99 18.60 14.57
C GLU A 137 5.52 19.83 15.37
N PHE A 138 6.04 20.99 14.99
CA PHE A 138 5.59 22.25 15.54
C PHE A 138 4.32 22.70 14.82
N THR A 139 3.24 22.88 15.57
CA THR A 139 2.02 23.53 15.06
C THR A 139 1.81 24.87 15.78
N ARG A 140 1.61 25.95 15.00
CA ARG A 140 1.27 27.25 15.58
C ARG A 140 -0.10 27.17 16.22
N ALA A 141 -0.25 27.70 17.43
CA ALA A 141 -1.51 27.72 18.16
C ALA A 141 -2.58 28.51 17.37
N GLY A 142 -3.54 27.79 16.77
CA GLY A 142 -4.52 28.32 15.82
C GLY A 142 -4.57 27.50 14.52
N GLU A 143 -3.41 27.16 13.96
CA GLU A 143 -3.28 26.20 12.85
C GLU A 143 -3.47 24.75 13.36
N GLY A 144 -2.79 24.39 14.46
CA GLY A 144 -2.81 23.03 15.02
C GLY A 144 -4.22 22.54 15.40
N ALA A 145 -5.07 23.41 15.95
CA ALA A 145 -6.43 23.05 16.33
C ALA A 145 -7.35 22.70 15.15
N MET A 146 -7.03 23.17 13.93
CA MET A 146 -7.74 22.79 12.70
C MET A 146 -7.13 21.54 12.07
N ALA A 147 -5.83 21.31 12.25
CA ALA A 147 -5.15 20.09 11.83
C ALA A 147 -5.51 18.88 12.72
N GLU A 148 -5.72 19.09 14.01
CA GLU A 148 -6.06 18.04 14.99
C GLU A 148 -7.55 17.62 14.89
N ASP A 149 -8.45 18.56 14.57
CA ASP A 149 -9.86 18.30 14.20
C ASP A 149 -9.95 17.56 12.85
N ALA A 150 -9.17 18.00 11.85
CA ALA A 150 -9.07 17.30 10.55
C ALA A 150 -8.42 15.91 10.67
N ALA A 151 -7.41 15.74 11.52
CA ALA A 151 -6.78 14.45 11.80
C ALA A 151 -7.73 13.50 12.56
N ALA A 152 -8.59 14.04 13.43
CA ALA A 152 -9.66 13.28 14.06
C ALA A 152 -10.71 12.82 13.02
N GLU A 153 -11.29 13.72 12.21
CA GLU A 153 -12.23 13.32 11.14
C GLU A 153 -11.60 12.30 10.17
N THR A 154 -10.34 12.50 9.77
CA THR A 154 -9.64 11.58 8.86
C THR A 154 -9.34 10.24 9.52
N GLY A 155 -8.99 10.24 10.81
CA GLY A 155 -8.76 9.02 11.59
C GLY A 155 -10.03 8.22 11.88
N GLU A 156 -11.16 8.89 12.13
CA GLU A 156 -12.47 8.25 12.27
C GLU A 156 -12.91 7.63 10.94
N ALA A 157 -12.80 8.37 9.82
CA ALA A 157 -13.09 7.85 8.48
C ALA A 157 -12.18 6.68 8.07
N MET A 158 -10.92 6.67 8.49
CA MET A 158 -9.99 5.59 8.19
C MET A 158 -10.29 4.32 9.00
N ASN A 159 -10.64 4.44 10.28
CA ASN A 159 -11.10 3.31 11.11
C ASN A 159 -12.44 2.74 10.60
N GLU A 160 -13.38 3.58 10.18
CA GLU A 160 -14.66 3.11 9.63
C GLU A 160 -14.48 2.41 8.28
N ALA A 161 -13.55 2.89 7.45
CA ALA A 161 -13.14 2.21 6.21
C ALA A 161 -12.43 0.87 6.47
N GLU A 162 -11.56 0.79 7.47
CA GLU A 162 -10.85 -0.45 7.86
C GLU A 162 -11.82 -1.50 8.40
N ALA A 163 -12.72 -1.13 9.32
CA ALA A 163 -13.77 -2.02 9.84
C ALA A 163 -14.74 -2.49 8.74
N THR A 164 -15.06 -1.64 7.77
CA THR A 164 -15.89 -2.01 6.60
C THR A 164 -15.13 -2.99 5.69
N ALA A 165 -13.83 -2.81 5.49
CA ALA A 165 -13.00 -3.71 4.69
C ALA A 165 -12.81 -5.08 5.35
N GLU A 166 -12.62 -5.11 6.67
CA GLU A 166 -12.52 -6.35 7.46
C GLU A 166 -13.85 -7.13 7.41
N THR A 167 -14.99 -6.46 7.63
CA THR A 167 -16.33 -7.07 7.50
C THR A 167 -16.56 -7.65 6.10
N ALA A 168 -16.20 -6.91 5.04
CA ALA A 168 -16.38 -7.38 3.66
C ALA A 168 -15.44 -8.54 3.29
N ALA A 169 -14.27 -8.65 3.93
CA ALA A 169 -13.37 -9.78 3.79
C ALA A 169 -13.97 -11.03 4.47
N GLU A 170 -14.48 -10.91 5.70
CA GLU A 170 -15.15 -12.01 6.42
C GLU A 170 -16.40 -12.52 5.68
N GLU A 171 -17.24 -11.63 5.14
CA GLU A 171 -18.41 -12.03 4.32
C GLU A 171 -17.99 -12.75 3.02
N THR A 172 -16.87 -12.35 2.41
CA THR A 172 -16.33 -12.99 1.20
C THR A 172 -15.74 -14.37 1.51
N GLU A 173 -15.08 -14.54 2.65
CA GLU A 173 -14.52 -15.82 3.11
C GLU A 173 -15.64 -16.81 3.45
N GLN A 174 -16.67 -16.39 4.20
CA GLN A 174 -17.84 -17.21 4.49
C GLN A 174 -18.59 -17.64 3.21
N ALA A 175 -18.82 -16.73 2.27
CA ALA A 175 -19.45 -17.05 0.99
C ALA A 175 -18.61 -18.04 0.13
N ALA A 176 -17.28 -18.03 0.28
CA ALA A 176 -16.40 -18.97 -0.38
C ALA A 176 -16.42 -20.37 0.28
N GLU A 177 -16.51 -20.44 1.61
CA GLU A 177 -16.67 -21.71 2.36
C GLU A 177 -18.03 -22.36 2.12
N GLU A 178 -19.12 -21.59 2.08
CA GLU A 178 -20.46 -22.10 1.71
C GLU A 178 -20.44 -22.65 0.27
N ALA A 179 -19.89 -21.90 -0.68
CA ALA A 179 -19.80 -22.35 -2.08
C ALA A 179 -18.89 -23.58 -2.26
N ALA A 180 -17.84 -23.75 -1.45
CA ALA A 180 -17.02 -24.96 -1.45
C ALA A 180 -17.79 -26.17 -0.92
N THR A 181 -18.58 -25.98 0.14
CA THR A 181 -19.42 -27.01 0.77
C THR A 181 -20.52 -27.49 -0.19
N ASP A 182 -21.21 -26.56 -0.87
CA ASP A 182 -22.23 -26.90 -1.88
C ASP A 182 -21.65 -27.72 -3.05
N VAL A 183 -20.42 -27.42 -3.48
CA VAL A 183 -19.72 -28.17 -4.54
C VAL A 183 -19.31 -29.55 -4.08
N GLU A 184 -18.88 -29.71 -2.83
CA GLU A 184 -18.53 -31.01 -2.24
C GLU A 184 -19.78 -31.90 -2.11
N GLN A 185 -20.89 -31.38 -1.58
CA GLN A 185 -22.15 -32.11 -1.50
C GLN A 185 -22.69 -32.51 -2.90
N ALA A 186 -22.64 -31.60 -3.88
CA ALA A 186 -23.08 -31.89 -5.25
C ALA A 186 -22.20 -32.97 -5.93
N ALA A 187 -20.92 -33.05 -5.56
CA ALA A 187 -20.03 -34.11 -6.02
C ALA A 187 -20.38 -35.47 -5.37
N GLU A 188 -20.62 -35.51 -4.04
CA GLU A 188 -21.06 -36.71 -3.34
C GLU A 188 -22.40 -37.25 -3.87
N GLU A 189 -23.40 -36.39 -4.09
CA GLU A 189 -24.68 -36.78 -4.70
C GLU A 189 -24.51 -37.34 -6.13
N THR A 190 -23.55 -36.80 -6.89
CA THR A 190 -23.22 -37.29 -8.25
C THR A 190 -22.50 -38.64 -8.21
N GLU A 191 -21.58 -38.84 -7.26
CA GLU A 191 -20.86 -40.11 -7.07
C GLU A 191 -21.84 -41.21 -6.63
N GLN A 192 -22.72 -40.93 -5.67
CA GLN A 192 -23.74 -41.87 -5.23
C GLN A 192 -24.72 -42.25 -6.36
N ALA A 193 -25.20 -41.27 -7.15
CA ALA A 193 -26.07 -41.55 -8.29
C ALA A 193 -25.37 -42.38 -9.38
N ALA A 194 -24.04 -42.22 -9.55
CA ALA A 194 -23.25 -43.04 -10.47
C ALA A 194 -23.04 -44.46 -9.95
N GLU A 195 -22.84 -44.64 -8.64
CA GLU A 195 -22.72 -45.96 -8.00
C GLU A 195 -24.05 -46.74 -8.06
N ASP A 196 -25.19 -46.09 -7.76
CA ASP A 196 -26.52 -46.67 -7.89
C ASP A 196 -26.81 -47.12 -9.34
N ALA A 197 -26.52 -46.27 -10.33
CA ALA A 197 -26.70 -46.60 -11.74
C ALA A 197 -25.76 -47.72 -12.23
N ALA A 198 -24.55 -47.81 -11.67
CA ALA A 198 -23.62 -48.91 -11.96
C ALA A 198 -24.11 -50.24 -11.38
N ASN A 199 -24.69 -50.23 -10.18
CA ASN A 199 -25.28 -51.39 -9.55
C ASN A 199 -26.53 -51.89 -10.32
N GLU A 200 -27.45 -50.99 -10.70
CA GLU A 200 -28.62 -51.35 -11.51
C GLU A 200 -28.23 -51.95 -12.88
N ALA A 201 -27.18 -51.40 -13.52
CA ALA A 201 -26.65 -51.94 -14.76
C ALA A 201 -25.97 -53.33 -14.58
N ALA A 202 -25.35 -53.59 -13.43
CA ALA A 202 -24.76 -54.89 -13.11
C ALA A 202 -25.84 -55.96 -12.86
N ASP A 203 -26.90 -55.62 -12.12
CA ASP A 203 -28.05 -56.51 -11.87
C ASP A 203 -28.76 -56.85 -13.18
N ALA A 204 -29.06 -55.84 -14.03
CA ALA A 204 -29.68 -56.07 -15.34
C ALA A 204 -28.81 -56.95 -16.27
N ALA A 205 -27.48 -56.86 -16.18
CA ALA A 205 -26.57 -57.72 -16.92
C ALA A 205 -26.54 -59.16 -16.37
N ALA A 206 -26.69 -59.34 -15.05
CA ALA A 206 -26.80 -60.65 -14.41
C ALA A 206 -28.12 -61.36 -14.79
N ASP A 207 -29.25 -60.64 -14.75
CA ASP A 207 -30.56 -61.15 -15.18
C ASP A 207 -30.56 -61.55 -16.66
N ALA A 208 -29.96 -60.74 -17.54
CA ALA A 208 -29.81 -61.06 -18.95
C ALA A 208 -28.91 -62.29 -19.19
N GLY A 209 -27.89 -62.48 -18.35
CA GLY A 209 -27.04 -63.66 -18.34
C GLY A 209 -27.81 -64.93 -17.95
N GLN A 210 -28.58 -64.89 -16.87
CA GLN A 210 -29.43 -66.00 -16.43
C GLN A 210 -30.49 -66.36 -17.48
N ALA A 211 -31.18 -65.37 -18.05
CA ALA A 211 -32.15 -65.61 -19.12
C ALA A 211 -31.52 -66.23 -20.38
N ALA A 212 -30.28 -65.90 -20.70
CA ALA A 212 -29.54 -66.53 -21.80
C ALA A 212 -29.12 -67.97 -21.49
N GLU A 213 -28.77 -68.26 -20.24
CA GLU A 213 -28.45 -69.61 -19.75
C GLU A 213 -29.70 -70.50 -19.73
N ASP A 214 -30.85 -69.99 -19.26
CA ASP A 214 -32.15 -70.67 -19.32
C ASP A 214 -32.57 -70.99 -20.78
N VAL A 215 -32.45 -70.02 -21.70
CA VAL A 215 -32.75 -70.25 -23.13
C VAL A 215 -31.80 -71.28 -23.76
N ALA A 216 -30.54 -71.33 -23.34
CA ALA A 216 -29.61 -72.37 -23.79
C ALA A 216 -30.01 -73.75 -23.25
N ASN A 217 -30.36 -73.86 -21.97
CA ASN A 217 -30.82 -75.09 -21.34
C ASN A 217 -32.14 -75.61 -21.95
N ASP A 218 -33.08 -74.71 -22.26
CA ASP A 218 -34.33 -75.05 -22.96
C ASP A 218 -34.06 -75.49 -24.41
N ALA A 219 -33.11 -74.86 -25.11
CA ALA A 219 -32.72 -75.27 -26.45
C ALA A 219 -32.03 -76.65 -26.48
N GLU A 220 -31.18 -76.95 -25.50
CA GLU A 220 -30.58 -78.29 -25.35
C GLU A 220 -31.66 -79.34 -25.08
N GLN A 221 -32.57 -79.10 -24.14
CA GLN A 221 -33.71 -79.99 -23.88
C GLN A 221 -34.62 -80.17 -25.10
N ALA A 222 -34.87 -79.13 -25.89
CA ALA A 222 -35.66 -79.21 -27.12
C ALA A 222 -34.95 -80.02 -28.22
N VAL A 223 -33.62 -79.94 -28.32
CA VAL A 223 -32.81 -80.75 -29.24
C VAL A 223 -32.80 -82.22 -28.81
N GLU A 224 -32.67 -82.52 -27.52
CA GLU A 224 -32.80 -83.88 -26.98
C GLU A 224 -34.21 -84.44 -27.19
N GLY A 225 -35.25 -83.63 -26.97
CA GLY A 225 -36.65 -83.98 -27.24
C GLY A 225 -36.89 -84.31 -28.71
N ALA A 226 -36.44 -83.44 -29.62
CA ALA A 226 -36.56 -83.65 -31.06
C ALA A 226 -35.76 -84.87 -31.57
N ALA A 227 -34.61 -85.19 -30.95
CA ALA A 227 -33.86 -86.41 -31.24
C ALA A 227 -34.66 -87.66 -30.84
N ASN A 228 -35.26 -87.67 -29.63
CA ASN A 228 -36.09 -88.76 -29.14
C ASN A 228 -37.41 -88.93 -29.94
N GLU A 229 -38.00 -87.84 -30.44
CA GLU A 229 -39.16 -87.88 -31.34
C GLU A 229 -38.79 -88.38 -32.75
N ALA A 230 -37.63 -87.96 -33.28
CA ALA A 230 -37.14 -88.44 -34.57
C ALA A 230 -36.85 -89.96 -34.54
N GLU A 231 -36.32 -90.48 -33.43
CA GLU A 231 -36.09 -91.91 -33.25
C GLU A 231 -37.41 -92.71 -33.26
N GLN A 232 -38.45 -92.22 -32.58
CA GLN A 232 -39.81 -92.80 -32.63
C GLN A 232 -40.49 -92.67 -34.00
N ALA A 233 -40.30 -91.55 -34.70
CA ALA A 233 -40.87 -91.33 -36.02
C ALA A 233 -40.22 -92.22 -37.09
N VAL A 234 -38.93 -92.53 -36.96
CA VAL A 234 -38.22 -93.48 -37.83
C VAL A 234 -38.71 -94.92 -37.65
N GLU A 235 -39.10 -95.32 -36.43
CA GLU A 235 -39.81 -96.61 -36.25
C GLU A 235 -41.21 -96.58 -36.91
N GLY A 236 -41.99 -95.51 -36.68
CA GLY A 236 -43.38 -95.40 -37.16
C GLY A 236 -43.54 -95.23 -38.69
N ALA A 237 -42.59 -94.59 -39.37
CA ALA A 237 -42.68 -94.28 -40.80
C ALA A 237 -42.50 -95.50 -41.74
N THR A 238 -42.26 -96.70 -41.18
CA THR A 238 -42.06 -97.92 -41.98
C THR A 238 -43.37 -98.60 -42.43
N ASP A 239 -44.54 -98.20 -41.93
CA ASP A 239 -45.80 -98.95 -42.07
C ASP A 239 -46.94 -98.25 -42.84
N GLY A 240 -46.77 -97.00 -43.30
CA GLY A 240 -47.92 -96.16 -43.74
C GLY A 240 -47.74 -95.30 -45.00
N SER A 241 -47.93 -95.88 -46.21
CA SER A 241 -48.08 -95.09 -47.45
C SER A 241 -49.03 -95.76 -48.47
N ALA A 242 -50.32 -95.43 -48.43
CA ALA A 242 -51.28 -95.77 -49.48
C ALA A 242 -52.51 -94.84 -49.50
N THR A 243 -52.83 -94.27 -50.68
CA THR A 243 -54.05 -93.48 -51.01
C THR A 243 -54.18 -92.12 -50.31
N MET A 244 -54.81 -91.07 -50.87
CA MET A 244 -55.85 -91.02 -51.91
C MET A 244 -55.83 -89.69 -52.70
N GLU A 245 -56.31 -89.70 -53.95
CA GLU A 245 -56.53 -88.50 -54.80
C GLU A 245 -57.86 -87.78 -54.46
N GLY A 246 -57.96 -86.48 -54.79
CA GLY A 246 -59.22 -85.73 -54.69
C GLY A 246 -59.11 -84.27 -55.19
N GLU A 247 -59.82 -83.94 -56.27
CA GLU A 247 -59.80 -82.63 -56.96
C GLU A 247 -60.76 -81.59 -56.33
N GLY A 248 -60.51 -80.29 -56.53
CA GLY A 248 -61.35 -79.20 -56.00
C GLY A 248 -61.03 -77.81 -56.56
N GLU A 249 -61.59 -77.51 -57.73
CA GLU A 249 -61.50 -76.23 -58.46
C GLU A 249 -62.57 -75.22 -57.92
N THR A 250 -62.32 -73.93 -57.66
CA THR A 250 -62.51 -72.78 -58.60
C THR A 250 -62.55 -71.42 -57.87
N THR A 251 -62.18 -70.31 -58.56
CA THR A 251 -62.67 -68.89 -58.39
C THR A 251 -62.37 -68.10 -57.07
N THR A 252 -62.24 -66.76 -57.00
CA THR A 252 -62.31 -65.62 -57.98
C THR A 252 -61.50 -64.37 -57.49
N GLU A 253 -61.33 -63.38 -58.39
CA GLU A 253 -61.16 -61.90 -58.16
C GLU A 253 -59.96 -61.37 -57.31
N THR A 254 -59.11 -60.41 -57.75
CA THR A 254 -59.26 -59.14 -58.50
C THR A 254 -59.59 -57.90 -57.64
N GLN A 255 -58.59 -57.29 -57.00
CA GLN A 255 -58.14 -55.90 -57.28
C GLN A 255 -57.04 -55.39 -56.33
N ASN A 256 -56.05 -54.72 -56.93
CA ASN A 256 -55.09 -53.74 -56.38
C ASN A 256 -54.23 -54.11 -55.16
#